data_AF-A0A963W235-F1
#
_entry.id   AF-A0A963W235-F1
#
_cell.length_a   1.000
_cell.length_b   1.000
_cell.length_c   1.000
_cell.angle_alpha   90.00
_cell.angle_beta   90.00
_cell.angle_gamma   90.00
#
_symmetry.space_group_name_H-M   'P 1'
#
loop_
_entity.id
_entity.type
_entity.pdbx_description
1 polymer ?
#
loop_
_entity_poly.entity_id
_entity_poly.type
_entity_poly.pdbx_seq_one_letter_code
_entity_poly.pdbx_strand_id
1 'polypeptide(L)'
;HKTRRGERGGAVNPVGDPLFEALRALRRDRAAGLGVPPYVVFHDSTLREMAERRPATLAEMGEIGGVGARKLEAHGEAFLELIQAY
;
A
#
# COMPACT_ATOMS: atom_id res chain seq x y z
N HIS A 1 7.85 -23.13 -16.27
CA HIS A 1 6.87 -23.33 -15.18
C HIS A 1 6.52 -22.00 -14.57
N LYS A 2 5.44 -21.33 -15.04
CA LYS A 2 4.85 -20.17 -14.39
C LYS A 2 3.39 -20.54 -14.11
N THR A 3 3.14 -20.96 -12.88
CA THR A 3 1.85 -21.49 -12.42
C THR A 3 0.79 -20.40 -12.50
N ARG A 4 -0.28 -20.71 -13.24
CA ARG A 4 -1.56 -20.02 -13.17
C ARG A 4 -2.20 -20.31 -11.81
N ARG A 5 -2.84 -19.30 -11.22
CA ARG A 5 -4.27 -19.28 -10.83
C ARG A 5 -4.49 -18.45 -9.56
N GLY A 6 -5.37 -17.46 -9.69
CA GLY A 6 -5.91 -16.67 -8.59
C GLY A 6 -6.96 -15.68 -9.07
N GLU A 7 -7.85 -16.07 -9.98
CA GLU A 7 -9.09 -15.30 -10.20
C GLU A 7 -10.09 -15.68 -9.12
N ARG A 8 -10.49 -14.72 -8.28
CA ARG A 8 -11.88 -14.33 -7.99
C ARG A 8 -11.94 -13.33 -6.84
N GLY A 9 -12.41 -12.13 -7.18
CA GLY A 9 -12.77 -11.10 -6.22
C GLY A 9 -12.88 -9.74 -6.90
N GLY A 10 -13.76 -9.60 -7.89
CA GLY A 10 -14.05 -8.29 -8.43
C GLY A 10 -14.59 -7.38 -7.33
N ALA A 11 -13.85 -6.32 -7.01
CA ALA A 11 -14.36 -5.17 -6.30
C ALA A 11 -13.80 -3.94 -7.00
N VAL A 12 -14.64 -3.38 -7.87
CA VAL A 12 -14.82 -1.96 -8.15
C VAL A 12 -13.62 -1.08 -7.76
N ASN A 13 -12.99 -0.50 -8.77
CA ASN A 13 -12.17 0.71 -8.71
C ASN A 13 -12.39 1.50 -7.38
N PRO A 14 -11.39 1.63 -6.47
CA PRO A 14 -11.60 1.96 -5.05
C PRO A 14 -11.89 3.44 -4.81
N VAL A 15 -12.80 4.02 -5.57
CA VAL A 15 -13.48 5.27 -5.21
C VAL A 15 -14.48 4.88 -4.11
N GLY A 16 -13.98 4.82 -2.86
CA GLY A 16 -14.77 4.52 -1.67
C GLY A 16 -14.28 3.38 -0.76
N ASP A 17 -13.10 2.79 -1.01
CA ASP A 17 -12.55 1.77 -0.09
C ASP A 17 -12.03 2.43 1.21
N PRO A 18 -12.55 2.06 2.39
CA PRO A 18 -12.10 2.60 3.67
C PRO A 18 -10.60 2.41 3.94
N LEU A 19 -10.01 1.29 3.49
CA LEU A 19 -8.58 1.03 3.61
C LEU A 19 -7.78 1.97 2.72
N PHE A 20 -8.23 2.25 1.50
CA PHE A 20 -7.54 3.18 0.61
C PHE A 20 -7.54 4.62 1.16
N GLU A 21 -8.64 5.06 1.76
CA GLU A 21 -8.70 6.36 2.44
C GLU A 21 -7.77 6.41 3.66
N ALA A 22 -7.73 5.33 4.45
CA ALA A 22 -6.82 5.22 5.59
C ALA A 22 -5.36 5.26 5.16
N LEU A 23 -5.00 4.53 4.10
CA LEU A 23 -3.66 4.55 3.49
C LEU A 23 -3.28 5.95 3.00
N ARG A 24 -4.23 6.68 2.39
CA ARG A 24 -4.02 8.08 2.00
C ARG A 24 -3.82 9.00 3.21
N ALA A 25 -4.55 8.80 4.30
CA ALA A 25 -4.38 9.54 5.54
C ALA A 25 -3.00 9.29 6.15
N LEU A 26 -2.62 8.02 6.34
CA LEU A 26 -1.30 7.64 6.86
C LEU A 26 -0.16 8.20 6.01
N ARG A 27 -0.28 8.15 4.67
CA ARG A 27 0.71 8.75 3.77
C ARG A 27 0.87 10.25 3.99
N ARG A 28 -0.24 10.98 4.15
CA ARG A 28 -0.21 12.43 4.40
C ARG A 28 0.51 12.74 5.71
N ASP A 29 0.20 12.02 6.78
CA ASP A 29 0.86 12.19 8.08
C ASP A 29 2.36 11.92 8.01
N ARG A 30 2.76 10.81 7.38
CA ARG A 30 4.18 10.47 7.20
C ARG A 30 4.92 11.52 6.37
N ALA A 31 4.29 12.01 5.31
CA ALA A 31 4.87 13.04 4.45
C ALA A 31 5.01 14.39 5.17
N ALA A 32 3.98 14.78 5.94
CA ALA A 32 4.00 15.98 6.77
C ALA A 32 5.11 15.93 7.82
N GLY A 33 5.27 14.79 8.51
CA GLY A 33 6.35 14.60 9.49
C GLY A 33 7.77 14.67 8.90
N LEU A 34 7.91 14.40 7.61
CA LEU A 34 9.18 14.51 6.87
C LEU A 34 9.34 15.83 6.13
N GLY A 35 8.32 16.69 6.08
CA GLY A 35 8.34 17.93 5.30
C GLY A 35 8.43 17.70 3.78
N VAL A 36 7.95 16.55 3.30
CA VAL A 36 8.00 16.17 1.87
C VAL A 36 6.59 16.07 1.28
N PRO A 37 6.43 16.20 -0.04
CA PRO A 37 5.15 15.94 -0.69
C PRO A 37 4.69 14.47 -0.52
N PRO A 38 3.39 14.17 -0.36
CA PRO A 38 2.89 12.81 -0.12
C PRO A 38 3.30 11.76 -1.14
N TYR A 39 3.39 12.12 -2.42
CA TYR A 39 3.78 11.21 -3.48
C TYR A 39 5.21 10.67 -3.31
N VAL A 40 6.07 11.34 -2.52
CA VAL A 40 7.44 10.88 -2.23
C VAL A 40 7.43 9.62 -1.38
N VAL A 41 6.49 9.51 -0.43
CA VAL A 41 6.28 8.32 0.40
C VAL A 41 5.79 7.18 -0.50
N PHE A 42 4.58 7.29 -1.05
CA PHE A 42 4.03 6.34 -2.03
C PHE A 42 3.14 7.04 -3.05
N HIS A 43 3.14 6.56 -4.30
CA HIS A 43 2.18 7.02 -5.31
C HIS A 43 0.79 6.45 -5.04
N ASP A 44 -0.25 7.11 -5.56
CA ASP A 44 -1.64 6.61 -5.46
C ASP A 44 -1.82 5.22 -6.08
N SER A 45 -1.07 4.92 -7.15
CA SER A 45 -1.06 3.58 -7.76
C SER A 45 -0.62 2.50 -6.78
N THR A 46 0.47 2.77 -6.04
CA THR A 46 0.99 1.86 -5.03
C THR A 46 0.01 1.70 -3.87
N LEU A 47 -0.61 2.79 -3.39
CA LEU A 47 -1.62 2.71 -2.32
C LEU A 47 -2.87 1.93 -2.77
N ARG A 48 -3.31 2.08 -4.02
CA ARG A 48 -4.41 1.29 -4.58
C ARG A 48 -4.05 -0.19 -4.63
N GLU A 49 -2.85 -0.51 -5.10
CA GLU A 49 -2.39 -1.90 -5.17
C GLU A 49 -2.24 -2.51 -3.76
N MET A 50 -1.80 -1.74 -2.75
CA MET A 50 -1.81 -2.17 -1.35
C MET A 50 -3.22 -2.47 -0.83
N ALA A 51 -4.18 -1.60 -1.12
CA ALA A 51 -5.58 -1.79 -0.71
C ALA A 51 -6.22 -3.00 -1.40
N GLU A 52 -5.87 -3.26 -2.66
CA GLU A 52 -6.36 -4.38 -3.45
C GLU A 52 -5.74 -5.71 -3.02
N ARG A 53 -4.42 -5.74 -2.83
CA ARG A 53 -3.67 -6.98 -2.51
C ARG A 53 -3.65 -7.31 -1.03
N ARG A 54 -3.85 -6.32 -0.15
CA ARG A 54 -3.84 -6.44 1.33
C ARG A 54 -2.67 -7.32 1.84
N PRO A 55 -1.41 -6.92 1.58
CA PRO A 55 -0.25 -7.71 2.00
C PRO A 55 -0.27 -7.96 3.51
N ALA A 56 0.04 -9.18 3.92
CA ALA A 56 0.13 -9.58 5.33
C ALA A 56 1.57 -9.50 5.86
N THR A 57 2.55 -9.37 4.97
CA THR A 57 3.97 -9.30 5.29
C THR A 57 4.70 -8.19 4.53
N LEU A 58 5.85 -7.75 5.08
CA LEU A 58 6.73 -6.80 4.38
C LEU A 58 7.26 -7.37 3.06
N ALA A 59 7.44 -8.69 2.97
CA ALA A 59 7.87 -9.35 1.75
C ALA A 59 6.82 -9.19 0.64
N GLU A 60 5.55 -9.48 0.92
CA GLU A 60 4.45 -9.28 -0.03
C GLU A 60 4.27 -7.80 -0.39
N MET A 61 4.44 -6.90 0.57
CA MET A 61 4.40 -5.46 0.32
C MET A 61 5.55 -5.01 -0.60
N GLY A 62 6.71 -5.65 -0.53
CA GLY A 62 7.85 -5.42 -1.42
C GLY A 62 7.62 -5.90 -2.86
N GLU A 63 6.63 -6.76 -3.11
CA GLU A 63 6.24 -7.18 -4.46
C GLU A 63 5.33 -6.16 -5.17
N ILE A 64 4.91 -5.09 -4.47
CA ILE A 64 4.01 -4.05 -5.00
C ILE A 64 4.79 -3.04 -5.85
N GLY A 65 4.23 -2.70 -7.01
CA GLY A 65 4.82 -1.74 -7.94
C GLY A 65 5.06 -0.36 -7.30
N GLY A 66 6.32 0.07 -7.25
CA GLY A 66 6.71 1.38 -6.68
C GLY A 66 7.12 1.35 -5.21
N VAL A 67 7.11 0.17 -4.56
CA VAL A 67 7.70 -0.05 -3.23
C VAL A 67 9.16 -0.45 -3.39
N GLY A 68 10.07 0.54 -3.37
CA GLY A 68 11.52 0.27 -3.33
C GLY A 68 11.97 -0.14 -1.93
N ALA A 69 13.09 -0.87 -1.82
CA ALA A 69 13.65 -1.36 -0.56
C ALA A 69 13.74 -0.26 0.53
N ARG A 70 14.28 0.92 0.18
CA ARG A 70 14.38 2.06 1.11
C ARG A 70 13.02 2.56 1.62
N LYS A 71 11.97 2.52 0.79
CA LYS A 71 10.61 2.93 1.18
C LYS A 71 9.97 1.87 2.07
N LEU A 72 10.21 0.60 1.76
CA LEU A 72 9.76 -0.53 2.57
C LEU A 72 10.41 -0.50 3.96
N GLU A 73 11.71 -0.21 4.05
CA GLU A 73 12.40 -0.07 5.34
C GLU A 73 11.89 1.14 6.13
N ALA A 74 11.67 2.29 5.48
CA ALA A 74 11.28 3.52 6.16
C ALA A 74 9.80 3.59 6.55
N HIS A 75 8.93 2.93 5.78
CA HIS A 75 7.46 3.08 5.90
C HIS A 75 6.71 1.76 5.93
N GLY A 76 7.33 0.65 5.56
CA GLY A 76 6.67 -0.64 5.37
C GLY A 76 5.88 -1.10 6.59
N GLU A 77 6.49 -1.08 7.77
CA GLU A 77 5.83 -1.54 9.01
C GLU A 77 4.53 -0.77 9.28
N ALA A 78 4.58 0.56 9.24
CA ALA A 78 3.42 1.38 9.57
C ALA A 78 2.23 1.17 8.61
N PHE A 79 2.53 0.98 7.32
CA PHE A 79 1.50 0.71 6.33
C PHE A 79 0.99 -0.73 6.45
N LEU A 80 1.87 -1.68 6.77
CA LEU A 80 1.49 -3.07 7.01
C LEU A 80 0.58 -3.21 8.24
N GLU A 81 0.93 -2.57 9.35
CA GLU A 81 0.11 -2.52 10.57
C GLU A 81 -1.28 -1.95 10.28
N LEU A 82 -1.34 -0.87 9.50
CA LEU A 82 -2.63 -0.29 9.10
C LEU A 82 -3.45 -1.26 8.24
N ILE A 83 -2.82 -1.96 7.29
CA ILE A 83 -3.50 -2.95 6.44
C ILE A 83 -4.03 -4.11 7.29
N GLN A 84 -3.26 -4.58 8.27
CA GLN A 84 -3.68 -5.67 9.16
C GLN A 84 -4.79 -5.28 10.14
N ALA A 85 -4.96 -3.99 10.43
CA ALA A 85 -6.01 -3.48 11.30
C ALA A 85 -7.40 -3.40 10.63
N TYR A 86 -7.48 -3.64 9.31
CA TYR A 86 -8.71 -3.58 8.50
C TYR A 86 -9.14 -4.95 7.99
#